data_AF-X1NSQ3-F1
#
_entry.id   AF-X1NSQ3-F1
#
_cell.length_a   1.000
_cell.length_b   1.000
_cell.length_c   1.000
_cell.angle_alpha   90.00
_cell.angle_beta   90.00
_cell.angle_gamma   90.00
#
_symmetry.space_group_name_H-M   'P 1'
#
loop_
_entity.id
_entity.type
_entity.pdbx_description
1 polymer ?
#
loop_
_entity_poly.entity_id
_entity_poly.type
_entity_poly.pdbx_seq_one_letter_code
_entity_poly.pdbx_strand_id
1 'polypeptide(L)' 'MVKALKKEFNKPVRIINDVNAICLGEWQYGAAKGYKNVFLFTLGTGVGGAAICEGQPLFGANGFSGEFG' A
#
# COMPACT_ATOMS: atom_id res chain seq x y z
N MET A 1 10.35 -15.88 -1.76
CA MET A 1 11.04 -14.58 -1.73
C MET A 1 11.18 -14.00 -0.32
N VAL A 2 10.10 -13.68 0.41
CA VAL A 2 10.18 -13.07 1.77
C VAL A 2 11.12 -13.82 2.73
N LYS A 3 11.05 -15.16 2.80
CA LYS A 3 11.93 -15.96 3.67
C LYS A 3 13.42 -15.81 3.33
N ALA A 4 13.77 -15.75 2.04
CA ALA A 4 15.14 -15.60 1.59
C ALA A 4 15.69 -14.22 1.99
N LEU A 5 14.94 -13.15 1.70
CA LEU A 5 15.30 -11.78 2.08
C LEU A 5 15.42 -11.60 3.59
N LYS A 6 14.50 -12.19 4.38
CA LYS A 6 14.61 -12.16 5.84
C LYS A 6 15.89 -12.81 6.35
N LYS A 7 16.29 -13.95 5.77
CA LYS A 7 17.51 -14.68 6.15
C LYS A 7 18.77 -13.88 5.79
N GLU A 8 18.77 -13.24 4.63
CA GLU A 8 19.92 -12.50 4.12
C GLU A 8 20.14 -11.17 4.85
N PHE A 9 19.08 -10.40 5.05
CA PHE A 9 19.19 -9.07 5.67
C PHE A 9 19.01 -9.08 7.19
N ASN A 10 18.53 -10.19 7.77
CA ASN A 10 18.20 -10.30 9.19
C ASN A 10 17.28 -9.16 9.69
N LYS A 11 16.28 -8.81 8.87
CA LYS A 11 15.31 -7.74 9.14
C LYS A 11 13.87 -8.21 8.81
N PRO A 12 12.84 -7.61 9.41
CA PRO A 12 11.46 -7.80 8.96
C PRO A 12 11.30 -7.38 7.50
N VAL A 13 10.73 -8.27 6.67
CA VAL A 13 10.44 -8.01 5.26
C VAL A 13 8.94 -8.19 5.00
N ARG A 14 8.36 -7.24 4.29
CA ARG A 14 6.99 -7.24 3.76
C ARG A 14 7.07 -7.00 2.25
N ILE A 15 6.16 -7.59 1.49
CA ILE A 15 5.96 -7.30 0.07
C ILE A 15 4.53 -6.78 -0.05
N ILE A 16 4.36 -5.70 -0.81
CA ILE A 16 3.08 -5.05 -1.10
C ILE A 16 2.97 -4.86 -2.61
N ASN A 17 1.75 -4.68 -3.11
CA ASN A 17 1.55 -4.30 -4.52
C ASN A 17 1.94 -2.83 -4.75
N ASP A 18 2.04 -2.46 -6.02
CA ASP A 18 2.37 -1.12 -6.50
C ASP A 18 1.36 -0.07 -6.03
N VAL A 19 0.05 -0.34 -6.10
CA VAL A 19 -1.00 0.62 -5.69
C VAL A 19 -0.90 0.97 -4.21
N ASN A 20 -0.67 -0.02 -3.35
CA ASN A 20 -0.42 0.19 -1.92
C ASN A 20 0.90 0.94 -1.69
N ALA A 21 1.95 0.66 -2.47
CA ALA A 21 3.22 1.37 -2.38
C ALA A 21 3.06 2.86 -2.73
N ILE A 22 2.29 3.17 -3.78
CA ILE A 22 1.95 4.55 -4.17
C ILE A 22 1.20 5.25 -3.03
N CYS A 23 0.16 4.60 -2.48
CA CYS A 23 -0.62 5.17 -1.38
C CYS A 23 0.23 5.43 -0.12
N LEU A 24 1.10 4.50 0.26
CA LEU A 24 2.02 4.69 1.39
C LEU A 24 3.00 5.84 1.13
N GLY A 25 3.51 5.97 -0.10
CA GLY A 25 4.40 7.07 -0.49
C GLY A 25 3.71 8.43 -0.34
N GLU A 26 2.52 8.56 -0.93
CA GLU A 26 1.72 9.79 -0.83
C GLU A 26 1.32 10.11 0.61
N TRP A 27 1.00 9.09 1.42
CA TRP A 27 0.58 9.27 2.80
C TRP A 27 1.74 9.61 3.75
N GLN A 28 2.94 9.08 3.53
CA GLN A 28 4.09 9.38 4.39
C GLN A 28 4.81 10.67 3.97
N TYR A 29 4.92 10.91 2.67
CA TYR A 29 5.83 11.92 2.12
C TYR A 29 5.18 12.88 1.13
N GLY A 30 4.05 12.50 0.53
CA GLY A 30 3.41 13.26 -0.55
C GLY A 30 2.15 14.03 -0.12
N ALA A 31 1.20 14.12 -1.05
CA ALA A 31 0.02 14.97 -0.95
C ALA A 31 -0.96 14.52 0.15
N ALA A 32 -0.90 13.25 0.55
CA ALA A 32 -1.75 12.69 1.60
C ALA A 32 -1.11 12.75 3.00
N LYS A 33 0.03 13.41 3.15
CA LYS A 33 0.72 13.55 4.44
C LYS A 33 -0.13 14.29 5.48
N GLY A 34 -0.24 13.70 6.67
CA GLY A 34 -0.99 14.26 7.81
C GLY A 34 -2.49 13.93 7.81
N TYR A 35 -3.02 13.35 6.74
CA TYR A 35 -4.40 12.87 6.71
C TYR A 35 -4.51 11.50 7.39
N LYS A 36 -5.59 11.32 8.15
CA LYS A 36 -5.89 10.03 8.80
C LYS A 36 -6.73 9.11 7.92
N ASN A 37 -7.51 9.67 7.01
CA ASN A 37 -8.36 8.94 6.09
C ASN A 37 -8.00 9.36 4.67
N VAL A 38 -7.59 8.41 3.84
CA VAL A 38 -7.11 8.63 2.48
C VAL A 38 -7.70 7.54 1.61
N PHE A 39 -8.24 7.90 0.45
CA PHE A 39 -8.50 6.96 -0.64
C PHE A 39 -7.67 7.42 -1.83
N LEU A 40 -6.91 6.48 -2.40
CA LEU A 40 -6.10 6.70 -3.58
C LEU A 40 -6.63 5.78 -4.69
N PHE A 41 -6.75 6.34 -5.90
CA PHE A 41 -7.05 5.58 -7.11
C PHE A 41 -5.91 5.76 -8.10
N THR A 42 -5.46 4.66 -8.69
CA THR A 42 -4.58 4.68 -9.86
C THR A 42 -5.43 4.46 -11.10
N LEU A 43 -5.27 5.35 -12.07
CA LEU A 43 -5.97 5.30 -13.36
C LEU A 43 -4.93 5.08 -14.46
N GLY A 44 -5.01 3.94 -15.13
CA GLY A 44 -4.08 3.55 -16.20
C GLY A 44 -4.73 2.56 -17.15
N THR A 45 -4.05 1.45 -17.46
CA THR A 45 -4.63 0.33 -18.23
C THR A 45 -5.78 -0.37 -17.50
N GLY A 46 -5.86 -0.22 -16.19
CA GLY A 46 -6.98 -0.62 -15.33
C GLY A 46 -7.21 0.39 -14.21
N VAL A 47 -8.08 0.04 -13.26
CA VAL A 47 -8.36 0.82 -12.05
C VAL A 47 -7.82 0.08 -10.84
N GLY A 48 -6.92 0.73 -10.11
CA GLY A 48 -6.45 0.27 -8.81
C GLY A 48 -6.85 1.25 -7.71
N GLY A 49 -6.95 0.76 -6.48
CA GLY A 49 -7.30 1.52 -5.31
C GLY A 49 -6.44 1.15 -4.10
N ALA A 50 -6.31 2.06 -3.16
CA ALA A 50 -5.74 1.82 -1.84
C ALA A 50 -6.32 2.82 -0.85
N ALA A 51 -6.34 2.46 0.43
CA ALA A 51 -6.91 3.33 1.44
C ALA A 51 -6.08 3.34 2.73
N ILE A 52 -6.09 4.49 3.40
CA ILE A 52 -5.68 4.65 4.81
C ILE A 52 -6.96 4.98 5.58
N CYS A 53 -7.20 4.29 6.69
CA CYS A 53 -8.32 4.56 7.58
C CYS A 53 -7.80 4.70 9.01
N GLU A 54 -8.18 5.78 9.69
CA GLU A 54 -7.73 6.09 11.06
C GLU A 54 -6.19 6.10 11.22
N GLY A 55 -5.47 6.49 10.16
CA GLY A 55 -4.02 6.51 10.11
C GLY A 55 -3.38 5.13 9.95
N GLN A 56 -4.14 4.12 9.53
CA GLN A 56 -3.66 2.78 9.25
C GLN A 56 -3.92 2.38 7.79
N PRO A 57 -2.92 1.84 7.07
CA PRO A 57 -3.14 1.32 5.73
C PRO A 57 -4.08 0.11 5.72
N LEU A 58 -5.05 0.14 4.82
CA LEU A 58 -5.99 -0.95 4.57
C LEU A 58 -5.50 -1.82 3.42
N PHE A 59 -4.82 -2.93 3.74
CA PHE A 59 -4.30 -3.88 2.74
C PHE A 59 -5.37 -4.87 2.22
N GLY A 60 -6.54 -4.94 2.85
CA GLY A 60 -7.63 -5.86 2.48
C GLY A 60 -7.33 -7.31 2.91
N ALA A 61 -8.36 -8.15 3.01
CA ALA A 61 -8.24 -9.49 3.58
C ALA A 61 -7.23 -10.40 2.84
N ASN A 62 -7.03 -10.17 1.53
CA ASN A 62 -6.13 -10.95 0.68
C ASN A 62 -4.97 -10.11 0.09
N GLY A 63 -4.72 -8.88 0.55
CA GLY A 63 -3.74 -7.98 -0.08
C GLY A 63 -4.24 -7.28 -1.35
N PHE A 64 -5.52 -7.48 -1.70
CA PHE A 64 -6.21 -6.92 -2.86
C PHE A 64 -7.20 -5.80 -2.48
N SER A 65 -6.90 -5.03 -1.43
CA SER A 65 -7.68 -3.80 -1.20
C SER A 65 -7.52 -2.90 -2.43
N GLY A 66 -8.65 -2.63 -3.08
CA GLY A 66 -8.75 -1.69 -4.18
C GLY A 66 -8.62 -2.23 -5.60
N GLU A 67 -8.78 -3.53 -5.84
CA GLU A 67 -9.20 -3.98 -7.17
C GLU A 67 -10.67 -3.60 -7.38
N PHE A 68 -10.91 -2.36 -7.82
CA PHE A 68 -12.23 -1.89 -8.26
C PHE A 68 -12.31 -2.07 -9.78
N GLY A 69 -12.23 -3.32 -10.22
CA GLY A 69 -12.27 -3.73 -11.63
C GLY A 69 -12.67 -5.19 -11.77
#